data_AF-A0AAU0PAB4-F1
#
_entry.id   AF-A0AAU0PAB4-F1
#
_cell.length_a   1.000
_cell.length_b   1.000
_cell.length_c   1.000
_cell.angle_alpha   90.00
_cell.angle_beta   90.00
_cell.angle_gamma   90.00
#
_symmetry.space_group_name_H-M   'P 1'
#
loop_
_entity.id
_entity.type
_entity.pdbx_description
1 polymer ?
#
loop_
_entity_poly.entity_id
_entity_poly.type
_entity_poly.pdbx_seq_one_letter_code
_entity_poly.pdbx_strand_id
1 'polypeptide(L)'
;MKKISLYTNLKRDYEKMKNSLIDYDLKNIENREELLILKENLIIINTSVNLDKEEETIEILLENRNKILILESTPKLINAQNWLLLGVHGYGNSMMNDIYLKSAIQTINNGLTWLIPDITMEILSKLNSDSLNQKDVLNQLSKAEQQVAILLKDGLSNTKISEELKLSINTVKSHIKNIYLKLEVKDRFSFINLLNKK
;
A
#
# COMPACT_ATOMS: atom_id res chain seq x y z
N MET A 1 21.52 -20.15 -14.50
CA MET A 1 20.14 -20.01 -13.99
C MET A 1 20.08 -18.79 -13.09
N LYS A 2 18.95 -18.08 -13.02
CA LYS A 2 18.79 -16.96 -12.07
C LYS A 2 18.71 -17.54 -10.65
N LYS A 3 19.42 -16.93 -9.70
CA LYS A 3 19.43 -17.35 -8.30
C LYS A 3 18.18 -16.86 -7.58
N ILE A 4 17.53 -17.75 -6.85
CA ILE A 4 16.42 -17.41 -5.97
C ILE A 4 16.72 -17.98 -4.59
N SER A 5 16.55 -17.15 -3.57
CA SER A 5 16.64 -17.60 -2.18
C SER A 5 15.25 -17.65 -1.57
N LEU A 6 14.88 -18.78 -0.99
CA LEU A 6 13.65 -18.92 -0.23
C LEU A 6 14.00 -18.87 1.26
N TYR A 7 13.45 -17.89 1.97
CA TYR A 7 13.53 -17.85 3.42
C TYR A 7 12.34 -18.62 4.01
N THR A 8 12.60 -19.83 4.50
CA THR A 8 11.62 -20.64 5.23
C THR A 8 12.30 -21.71 6.07
N ASN A 9 11.76 -21.97 7.26
CA ASN A 9 12.09 -23.15 8.06
C ASN A 9 11.06 -24.30 7.89
N LEU A 10 10.07 -24.12 7.01
CA LEU A 10 9.02 -25.10 6.76
C LEU A 10 9.37 -25.96 5.55
N LYS A 11 9.72 -27.22 5.79
CA LYS A 11 10.08 -28.18 4.72
C LYS A 11 9.04 -28.26 3.59
N ARG A 12 7.74 -28.19 3.93
CA ARG A 12 6.66 -28.24 2.94
C ARG A 12 6.71 -27.08 1.94
N ASP A 13 7.11 -25.90 2.39
CA ASP A 13 7.17 -24.70 1.56
C ASP A 13 8.32 -24.82 0.57
N TYR A 14 9.48 -25.29 1.06
CA TYR A 14 10.64 -25.55 0.21
C TYR A 14 10.34 -26.61 -0.86
N GLU A 15 9.74 -27.75 -0.50
CA GLU A 15 9.38 -28.78 -1.48
C GLU A 15 8.39 -28.28 -2.54
N LYS A 16 7.38 -27.51 -2.12
CA LYS A 16 6.44 -26.87 -3.05
C LYS A 16 7.18 -25.95 -4.02
N MET A 17 7.98 -25.01 -3.50
CA MET A 17 8.71 -24.04 -4.31
C MET A 17 9.72 -24.72 -5.25
N LYS A 18 10.42 -25.75 -4.78
CA LYS A 18 11.38 -26.52 -5.57
C LYS A 18 10.73 -27.16 -6.80
N ASN A 19 9.51 -27.69 -6.66
CA ASN A 19 8.76 -28.25 -7.78
C ASN A 19 8.26 -27.16 -8.76
N SER A 20 7.82 -26.02 -8.25
CA SER A 20 7.33 -24.91 -9.08
C SER A 20 8.46 -24.15 -9.81
N LEU A 21 9.67 -24.16 -9.26
CA LEU A 21 10.82 -23.34 -9.67
C LEU A 21 12.01 -24.17 -10.21
N ILE A 22 11.73 -25.30 -10.86
CA ILE A 22 12.76 -26.19 -11.44
C ILE A 22 13.76 -25.49 -12.38
N ASP A 23 13.36 -24.39 -13.02
CA ASP A 23 14.19 -23.62 -13.95
C ASP A 23 15.11 -22.59 -13.25
N TYR A 24 15.06 -22.53 -11.91
CA TYR A 24 15.80 -21.57 -11.08
C TYR A 24 16.78 -22.27 -10.14
N ASP A 25 17.88 -21.58 -9.84
CA ASP A 25 18.83 -22.03 -8.82
C ASP A 25 18.27 -21.63 -7.45
N LEU A 26 17.42 -22.51 -6.89
CA LEU A 26 16.71 -22.28 -5.64
C LEU A 26 17.56 -22.70 -4.45
N LYS A 27 17.86 -21.75 -3.56
CA LYS A 27 18.55 -21.98 -2.28
C LYS A 27 17.57 -21.80 -1.12
N ASN A 28 17.52 -22.76 -0.19
CA ASN A 28 16.79 -22.58 1.07
C ASN A 28 17.67 -21.80 2.07
N ILE A 29 17.08 -20.82 2.74
CA ILE A 29 17.71 -20.04 3.82
C ILE A 29 16.82 -20.19 5.05
N GLU A 30 17.37 -20.73 6.14
CA GLU A 30 16.61 -21.03 7.35
C GLU A 30 16.93 -20.09 8.51
N ASN A 31 18.02 -19.32 8.39
CA ASN A 31 18.54 -18.45 9.45
C ASN A 31 18.72 -17.00 8.97
N ARG A 32 18.51 -16.06 9.88
CA ARG A 32 18.56 -14.61 9.59
C ARG A 32 19.97 -14.14 9.20
N GLU A 33 21.01 -14.68 9.81
CA GLU A 33 22.39 -14.25 9.54
C GLU A 33 22.80 -14.50 8.09
N GLU A 34 22.46 -15.68 7.56
CA GLU A 34 22.67 -16.05 6.17
C GLU A 34 21.77 -15.24 5.22
N LEU A 35 20.55 -14.92 5.64
CA LEU A 35 19.64 -14.06 4.88
C LEU A 35 20.25 -12.67 4.67
N LEU A 36 20.77 -12.05 5.73
CA LEU A 36 21.27 -10.66 5.73
C LEU A 36 22.52 -10.44 4.87
N ILE A 37 23.31 -11.48 4.62
CA ILE A 37 24.52 -11.36 3.78
C ILE A 37 24.24 -11.51 2.28
N LEU A 38 23.01 -11.86 1.89
CA LEU A 38 22.64 -11.96 0.48
C LEU A 38 22.69 -10.60 -0.21
N LYS A 39 23.18 -10.60 -1.45
CA LYS A 39 23.28 -9.40 -2.30
C LYS A 39 22.82 -9.72 -3.71
N GLU A 40 22.16 -8.74 -4.33
CA GLU A 40 21.68 -8.82 -5.72
C GLU A 40 20.88 -10.11 -6.02
N ASN A 41 20.11 -10.59 -5.04
CA ASN A 41 19.34 -11.82 -5.12
C ASN A 41 17.84 -11.54 -5.25
N LEU A 42 17.06 -12.49 -5.77
CA LEU A 42 15.60 -12.48 -5.60
C LEU A 42 15.27 -13.36 -4.39
N ILE A 43 14.76 -12.74 -3.34
CA ILE A 43 14.42 -13.38 -2.08
C ILE A 43 12.91 -13.54 -1.99
N ILE A 44 12.45 -14.77 -1.81
CA ILE A 44 11.07 -15.09 -1.47
C ILE A 44 11.00 -15.30 0.03
N ILE A 45 10.17 -14.54 0.73
CA ILE A 45 9.99 -14.64 2.18
C ILE A 45 8.55 -15.04 2.45
N ASN A 46 8.35 -16.17 3.11
CA ASN A 46 7.04 -16.53 3.65
C ASN A 46 6.94 -16.01 5.09
N THR A 47 6.06 -15.04 5.34
CA THR A 47 5.88 -14.45 6.70
C THR A 47 5.23 -15.41 7.68
N SER A 48 4.78 -16.59 7.22
CA SER A 48 4.41 -17.69 8.13
C SER A 48 5.60 -18.15 8.99
N VAL A 49 6.82 -17.80 8.59
CA VAL A 49 8.04 -17.97 9.36
C VAL A 49 8.33 -16.66 10.07
N ASN A 50 8.48 -16.70 11.39
CA ASN A 50 8.81 -15.52 12.18
C ASN A 50 10.12 -14.91 11.65
N LEU A 51 10.06 -13.67 11.21
CA LEU A 51 11.20 -12.91 10.76
C LEU A 51 11.54 -11.90 11.87
N ASP A 52 12.60 -12.19 12.64
CA ASP A 52 12.98 -11.31 13.74
C ASP A 52 13.30 -9.90 13.23
N LYS A 53 12.65 -8.90 13.82
CA LYS A 53 12.72 -7.50 13.41
C LYS A 53 12.47 -7.32 11.92
N GLU A 54 11.24 -7.59 11.49
CA GLU A 54 10.86 -7.67 10.08
C GLU A 54 11.28 -6.44 9.27
N GLU A 55 10.89 -5.24 9.71
CA GLU A 55 11.20 -3.98 9.01
C GLU A 55 12.71 -3.76 8.86
N GLU A 56 13.47 -3.80 9.96
CA GLU A 56 14.95 -3.67 9.95
C GLU A 56 15.60 -4.69 9.01
N THR A 57 15.10 -5.92 9.00
CA THR A 57 15.61 -6.99 8.14
C THR A 57 15.34 -6.69 6.67
N ILE A 58 14.13 -6.27 6.34
CA ILE A 58 13.76 -5.91 4.97
C ILE A 58 14.57 -4.71 4.48
N GLU A 59 14.78 -3.69 5.31
CA GLU A 59 15.61 -2.52 4.98
C GLU A 59 17.03 -2.95 4.61
N ILE A 60 17.70 -3.76 5.44
CA ILE A 60 19.06 -4.26 5.15
C ILE A 60 19.09 -5.07 3.84
N LEU A 61 18.08 -5.91 3.60
CA LEU A 61 17.99 -6.69 2.37
C LEU A 61 17.84 -5.80 1.14
N LEU A 62 17.07 -4.71 1.24
CA LEU A 62 16.90 -3.75 0.16
C LEU A 62 18.18 -2.93 -0.09
N GLU A 63 18.89 -2.52 0.96
CA GLU A 63 20.21 -1.85 0.86
C GLU A 63 21.23 -2.72 0.12
N ASN A 64 21.17 -4.03 0.33
CA ASN A 64 21.97 -5.03 -0.37
C ASN A 64 21.52 -5.30 -1.83
N ARG A 65 20.62 -4.47 -2.37
CA ARG A 65 20.08 -4.55 -3.73
C ARG A 65 19.35 -5.86 -4.02
N ASN A 66 18.81 -6.51 -3.00
CA ASN A 66 17.96 -7.66 -3.20
C ASN A 66 16.57 -7.23 -3.68
N LYS A 67 15.96 -8.09 -4.48
CA LYS A 67 14.56 -8.00 -4.87
C LYS A 67 13.75 -8.91 -3.96
N ILE A 68 12.66 -8.42 -3.40
CA ILE A 68 11.93 -9.15 -2.36
C ILE A 68 10.50 -9.43 -2.82
N LEU A 69 10.09 -10.70 -2.72
CA LEU A 69 8.72 -11.16 -2.85
C LEU A 69 8.25 -11.67 -1.48
N ILE A 70 7.29 -10.98 -0.87
CA ILE A 70 6.67 -11.39 0.38
C ILE A 70 5.44 -12.26 0.08
N LEU A 71 5.32 -13.40 0.77
CA LEU A 71 4.18 -14.31 0.66
C LEU A 71 3.49 -14.48 2.01
N GLU A 72 2.17 -14.29 2.02
CA GLU A 72 1.30 -14.46 3.18
C GLU A 72 0.27 -15.56 2.91
N SER A 73 -0.12 -16.33 3.94
CA SER A 73 -1.21 -17.31 3.80
C SER A 73 -2.56 -16.64 3.55
N THR A 74 -2.76 -15.47 4.13
CA THR A 74 -3.97 -14.64 4.01
C THR A 74 -3.57 -13.20 3.71
N PRO A 75 -3.23 -12.88 2.44
CA PRO A 75 -2.79 -11.55 2.07
C PRO A 75 -3.86 -10.50 2.41
N LYS A 76 -3.43 -9.45 3.11
CA LYS A 76 -4.26 -8.27 3.40
C LYS A 76 -3.73 -7.04 2.70
N LEU A 77 -4.63 -6.14 2.34
CA LEU A 77 -4.29 -4.86 1.72
C LEU A 77 -3.36 -4.01 2.59
N ILE A 78 -3.60 -3.95 3.90
CA ILE A 78 -2.77 -3.14 4.81
C ILE A 78 -1.31 -3.60 4.82
N ASN A 79 -1.09 -4.92 4.80
CA ASN A 79 0.26 -5.50 4.75
C ASN A 79 0.91 -5.22 3.39
N ALA A 80 0.15 -5.36 2.29
CA ALA A 80 0.63 -4.98 0.96
C ALA A 80 1.11 -3.53 0.94
N GLN A 81 0.31 -2.60 1.49
CA GLN A 81 0.68 -1.18 1.56
C GLN A 81 1.97 -0.96 2.36
N ASN A 82 2.08 -1.57 3.54
CA ASN A 82 3.27 -1.45 4.38
C ASN A 82 4.53 -1.96 3.66
N TRP A 83 4.47 -3.17 3.09
CA TRP A 83 5.61 -3.74 2.36
C TRP A 83 6.00 -2.93 1.14
N LEU A 84 5.03 -2.46 0.36
CA LEU A 84 5.30 -1.61 -0.81
C LEU A 84 5.93 -0.27 -0.41
N LEU A 85 5.46 0.37 0.67
CA LEU A 85 6.04 1.62 1.17
C LEU A 85 7.49 1.44 1.65
N LEU A 86 7.83 0.27 2.19
CA LEU A 86 9.20 -0.11 2.54
C LEU A 86 10.09 -0.38 1.31
N GLY A 87 9.51 -0.57 0.12
CA GLY A 87 10.26 -0.85 -1.12
C GLY A 87 10.30 -2.32 -1.53
N VAL A 88 9.47 -3.19 -0.94
CA VAL A 88 9.32 -4.58 -1.36
C VAL A 88 8.78 -4.64 -2.79
N HIS A 89 9.31 -5.57 -3.59
CA HIS A 89 9.06 -5.63 -5.04
C HIS A 89 7.84 -6.48 -5.39
N GLY A 90 7.40 -7.37 -4.51
CA GLY A 90 6.10 -8.00 -4.70
C GLY A 90 5.50 -8.62 -3.47
N TYR A 91 4.20 -8.84 -3.55
CA TYR A 91 3.40 -9.35 -2.46
C TYR A 91 2.29 -10.27 -2.96
N GLY A 92 2.14 -11.44 -2.35
CA GLY A 92 1.20 -12.44 -2.81
C GLY A 92 0.80 -13.49 -1.78
N ASN A 93 0.02 -14.47 -2.24
CA ASN A 93 -0.43 -15.58 -1.42
C ASN A 93 0.60 -16.72 -1.42
N SER A 94 0.99 -17.24 -0.26
CA SER A 94 1.92 -18.39 -0.15
C SER A 94 1.39 -19.68 -0.77
N MET A 95 0.06 -19.79 -0.89
CA MET A 95 -0.66 -20.88 -1.53
C MET A 95 -1.00 -20.61 -3.01
N MET A 96 -0.54 -19.51 -3.61
CA MET A 96 -0.80 -19.25 -5.03
C MET A 96 -0.27 -20.38 -5.93
N ASN A 97 -0.90 -20.52 -7.09
CA ASN A 97 -0.50 -21.48 -8.11
C ASN A 97 0.79 -21.04 -8.83
N ASP A 98 1.37 -21.95 -9.61
CA ASP A 98 2.63 -21.73 -10.30
C ASP A 98 2.58 -20.61 -11.34
N ILE A 99 1.42 -20.37 -11.94
CA ILE A 99 1.23 -19.30 -12.93
C ILE A 99 1.49 -17.95 -12.27
N TYR A 100 0.89 -17.71 -11.11
CA TYR A 100 1.08 -16.47 -10.37
C TYR A 100 2.51 -16.35 -9.80
N LEU A 101 3.08 -17.44 -9.28
CA LEU A 101 4.47 -17.43 -8.79
C LEU A 101 5.47 -17.09 -9.89
N LYS A 102 5.34 -17.72 -11.06
CA LYS A 102 6.23 -17.46 -12.21
C LYS A 102 6.03 -16.04 -12.73
N SER A 103 4.79 -15.55 -12.78
CA SER A 103 4.48 -14.17 -13.13
C SER A 103 5.14 -13.17 -12.17
N ALA A 104 5.07 -13.43 -10.85
CA ALA A 104 5.71 -12.59 -9.85
C ALA A 104 7.22 -12.50 -10.04
N ILE A 105 7.87 -13.65 -10.16
CA ILE A 105 9.32 -13.74 -10.34
C ILE A 105 9.77 -13.06 -11.64
N GLN A 106 9.06 -13.25 -12.76
CA GLN A 106 9.38 -12.61 -14.03
C GLN A 106 9.23 -11.08 -13.95
N THR A 107 8.12 -10.61 -13.36
CA THR A 107 7.81 -9.18 -13.20
C THR A 107 8.88 -8.48 -12.35
N ILE A 108 9.19 -9.05 -11.19
CA ILE A 108 10.22 -8.52 -10.27
C ILE A 108 11.59 -8.52 -10.93
N ASN A 109 11.93 -9.60 -11.66
CA ASN A 109 13.19 -9.65 -12.40
C ASN A 109 13.31 -8.55 -13.46
N ASN A 110 12.20 -8.15 -14.07
CA ASN A 110 12.15 -7.06 -15.05
C ASN A 110 12.14 -5.66 -14.41
N GLY A 111 12.26 -5.57 -13.08
CA GLY A 111 12.31 -4.29 -12.36
C GLY A 111 10.93 -3.68 -12.10
N LEU A 112 9.87 -4.48 -12.19
CA LEU A 112 8.50 -4.06 -11.95
C LEU A 112 8.01 -4.61 -10.61
N THR A 113 7.00 -3.94 -10.03
CA THR A 113 6.30 -4.42 -8.85
C THR A 113 5.24 -5.45 -9.24
N TRP A 114 5.11 -6.52 -8.47
CA TRP A 114 4.05 -7.51 -8.65
C TRP A 114 3.13 -7.62 -7.45
N LEU A 115 1.82 -7.62 -7.69
CA LEU A 115 0.81 -7.85 -6.66
C LEU A 115 -0.14 -8.94 -7.12
N ILE A 116 -0.59 -9.77 -6.18
CA ILE A 116 -1.65 -10.73 -6.49
C ILE A 116 -2.93 -10.00 -6.94
N PRO A 117 -3.69 -10.52 -7.92
CA PRO A 117 -4.81 -9.80 -8.52
C PRO A 117 -5.86 -9.32 -7.52
N ASP A 118 -6.20 -10.11 -6.49
CA ASP A 118 -7.23 -9.73 -5.51
C ASP A 118 -6.85 -8.45 -4.75
N ILE A 119 -5.59 -8.35 -4.30
CA ILE A 119 -5.06 -7.15 -3.64
C ILE A 119 -5.01 -5.98 -4.61
N THR A 120 -4.65 -6.22 -5.86
CA THR A 120 -4.63 -5.19 -6.91
C THR A 120 -6.02 -4.60 -7.12
N MET A 121 -7.05 -5.46 -7.20
CA MET A 121 -8.44 -5.03 -7.35
C MET A 121 -8.94 -4.29 -6.11
N GLU A 122 -8.53 -4.68 -4.90
CA GLU A 122 -8.87 -3.97 -3.67
C GLU A 122 -8.22 -2.57 -3.62
N ILE A 123 -6.98 -2.42 -4.08
CA ILE A 123 -6.34 -1.10 -4.22
C ILE A 123 -7.13 -0.24 -5.20
N LEU A 124 -7.45 -0.77 -6.38
CA LEU A 124 -8.17 -0.03 -7.41
C LEU A 124 -9.58 0.36 -6.96
N SER A 125 -10.29 -0.52 -6.24
CA SER A 125 -11.62 -0.21 -5.73
C SER A 125 -11.58 0.92 -4.70
N LYS A 126 -10.57 0.97 -3.82
CA LYS A 126 -10.38 2.07 -2.87
C LYS A 126 -10.03 3.39 -3.54
N LEU A 127 -9.13 3.38 -4.52
CA LEU A 127 -8.79 4.58 -5.29
C LEU A 127 -10.03 5.15 -6.00
N ASN A 128 -10.88 4.27 -6.53
CA ASN A 128 -12.14 4.66 -7.15
C ASN A 128 -13.16 5.16 -6.12
N SER A 129 -13.32 4.50 -4.96
CA SER A 129 -14.26 4.93 -3.91
C SER A 129 -13.88 6.27 -3.28
N ASP A 130 -12.59 6.56 -3.12
CA ASP A 130 -12.12 7.82 -2.55
C ASP A 130 -12.40 8.98 -3.51
N SER A 131 -12.23 8.75 -4.82
CA SER A 131 -12.54 9.74 -5.86
C SER A 131 -14.05 9.93 -6.08
N LEU A 132 -14.84 8.87 -5.95
CA LEU A 132 -16.30 8.90 -6.10
C LEU A 132 -16.96 9.53 -4.88
N ASN A 133 -16.60 9.11 -3.65
CA ASN A 133 -17.14 9.70 -2.43
C ASN A 133 -16.78 11.19 -2.31
N GLN A 134 -15.55 11.59 -2.66
CA GLN A 134 -15.18 13.01 -2.61
C GLN A 134 -15.94 13.83 -3.65
N LYS A 135 -16.08 13.34 -4.89
CA LYS A 135 -16.87 14.02 -5.92
C LYS A 135 -18.35 14.09 -5.54
N ASP A 136 -18.93 13.01 -5.04
CA ASP A 136 -20.35 12.96 -4.64
C ASP A 136 -20.64 13.85 -3.43
N VAL A 137 -19.73 13.92 -2.46
CA VAL A 137 -19.83 14.85 -1.32
C VAL A 137 -19.69 16.30 -1.78
N LEU A 138 -18.71 16.63 -2.63
CA LEU A 138 -18.53 18.00 -3.14
C LEU A 138 -19.68 18.41 -4.10
N ASN A 139 -20.29 17.48 -4.82
CA ASN A 139 -21.41 17.75 -5.72
C ASN A 139 -22.69 18.19 -4.98
N GLN A 140 -22.81 17.91 -3.69
CA GLN A 140 -23.91 18.41 -2.84
C GLN A 140 -23.74 19.90 -2.47
N LEU A 141 -22.54 20.45 -2.70
CA LEU A 141 -22.20 21.83 -2.40
C LEU A 141 -22.35 22.71 -3.65
N SER A 142 -22.69 23.98 -3.44
CA SER A 142 -22.61 24.99 -4.50
C SER A 142 -21.16 25.28 -4.90
N LYS A 143 -20.93 25.88 -6.07
CA LYS A 143 -19.57 26.22 -6.53
C LYS A 143 -18.77 27.05 -5.54
N ALA A 144 -19.39 28.01 -4.86
CA ALA A 144 -18.73 28.84 -3.84
C ALA A 144 -18.40 28.02 -2.57
N GLU A 145 -19.30 27.14 -2.15
CA GLU A 145 -19.07 26.24 -1.01
C GLU A 145 -17.98 25.20 -1.32
N GLN A 146 -17.88 24.69 -2.56
CA GLN A 146 -16.81 23.79 -2.98
C GLN A 146 -15.43 24.44 -2.84
N GLN A 147 -15.29 25.70 -3.27
CA GLN A 147 -14.02 26.45 -3.12
C GLN A 147 -13.62 26.59 -1.65
N VAL A 148 -14.58 26.92 -0.78
CA VAL A 148 -14.35 27.01 0.67
C VAL A 148 -14.02 25.62 1.26
N ALA A 149 -14.74 24.58 0.85
CA ALA A 149 -14.58 23.21 1.34
C ALA A 149 -13.19 22.62 1.04
N ILE A 150 -12.64 22.90 -0.15
CA ILE A 150 -11.28 22.46 -0.55
C ILE A 150 -10.23 23.08 0.39
N LEU A 151 -10.22 24.40 0.53
CA LEU A 151 -9.27 25.08 1.41
C LEU A 151 -9.44 24.72 2.89
N LEU A 152 -10.68 24.45 3.30
CA LEU A 152 -11.00 23.99 4.66
C LEU A 152 -10.42 22.59 4.92
N LYS A 153 -10.50 21.69 3.93
CA LYS A 153 -9.92 20.34 3.97
C LYS A 153 -8.40 20.40 4.15
N ASP A 154 -7.76 21.32 3.44
CA ASP A 154 -6.31 21.54 3.48
C ASP A 154 -5.81 22.19 4.79
N GLY A 155 -6.70 22.42 5.76
CA GLY A 155 -6.34 22.89 7.10
C GLY A 155 -6.22 24.41 7.22
N LEU A 156 -6.58 25.20 6.20
CA LEU A 156 -6.46 26.66 6.26
C LEU A 156 -7.42 27.28 7.29
N SER A 157 -6.96 28.28 8.04
CA SER A 157 -7.81 29.04 8.94
C SER A 157 -8.86 29.85 8.16
N ASN A 158 -9.98 30.21 8.80
CA ASN A 158 -11.02 31.02 8.14
C ASN A 158 -10.49 32.38 7.65
N THR A 159 -9.46 32.93 8.32
CA THR A 159 -8.76 34.14 7.89
C THR A 159 -8.00 33.91 6.58
N LYS A 160 -7.20 32.85 6.49
CA LYS A 160 -6.48 32.50 5.25
C LYS A 160 -7.45 32.20 4.11
N ILE A 161 -8.53 31.46 4.37
CA ILE A 161 -9.57 31.20 3.36
C ILE A 161 -10.20 32.51 2.87
N SER A 162 -10.42 33.48 3.77
CA SER A 162 -10.99 34.79 3.41
C SER A 162 -10.05 35.59 2.51
N GLU A 163 -8.74 35.54 2.77
CA GLU A 163 -7.71 36.19 1.98
C GLU A 163 -7.59 35.55 0.59
N GLU A 164 -7.48 34.21 0.53
CA GLU A 164 -7.35 33.44 -0.71
C GLU A 164 -8.56 33.63 -1.65
N LEU A 165 -9.77 33.60 -1.12
CA LEU A 165 -11.00 33.72 -1.90
C LEU A 165 -11.48 35.18 -2.05
N LYS A 166 -10.78 36.15 -1.45
CA LYS A 166 -11.19 37.57 -1.38
C LYS A 166 -12.62 37.74 -0.86
N LEU A 167 -12.97 36.98 0.18
CA LEU A 167 -14.28 37.01 0.85
C LEU A 167 -14.14 37.65 2.23
N SER A 168 -15.24 38.11 2.81
CA SER A 168 -15.23 38.50 4.23
C SER A 168 -15.13 37.25 5.12
N ILE A 169 -14.50 37.37 6.30
CA ILE A 169 -14.45 36.29 7.30
C ILE A 169 -15.87 35.79 7.66
N ASN A 170 -16.85 36.69 7.71
CA ASN A 170 -18.24 36.34 7.98
C ASN A 170 -18.87 35.52 6.85
N THR A 171 -18.57 35.86 5.60
CA THR A 171 -18.98 35.10 4.41
C THR A 171 -18.39 33.69 4.45
N VAL A 172 -17.10 33.56 4.76
CA VAL A 172 -16.45 32.24 4.92
C VAL A 172 -17.12 31.43 6.04
N LYS A 173 -17.37 32.04 7.21
CA LYS A 173 -18.09 31.37 8.32
C LYS A 173 -19.48 30.90 7.89
N SER A 174 -20.20 31.70 7.11
CA SER A 174 -21.52 31.34 6.60
C SER A 174 -21.46 30.17 5.62
N HIS A 175 -20.51 30.17 4.68
CA HIS A 175 -20.28 29.02 3.79
C HIS A 175 -19.94 27.76 4.58
N ILE A 176 -19.03 27.84 5.56
CA ILE A 176 -18.66 26.69 6.42
C ILE A 176 -19.89 26.14 7.16
N LYS A 177 -20.73 27.01 7.72
CA LYS A 177 -21.99 26.60 8.37
C LYS A 177 -22.90 25.85 7.40
N ASN A 178 -23.07 26.36 6.17
CA ASN A 178 -23.91 25.72 5.16
C ASN A 178 -23.33 24.39 4.67
N ILE A 179 -22.00 24.31 4.51
CA ILE A 179 -21.29 23.07 4.19
C ILE A 179 -21.58 22.02 5.26
N TYR A 180 -21.43 22.36 6.53
CA TYR A 180 -21.67 21.44 7.63
C TYR A 180 -23.12 20.95 7.68
N LEU A 181 -24.08 21.83 7.43
CA LEU A 181 -25.50 21.45 7.34
C LEU A 181 -25.78 20.51 6.17
N LYS A 182 -25.26 20.81 4.98
CA LYS A 182 -25.47 20.00 3.77
C LYS A 182 -24.82 18.62 3.86
N LEU A 183 -23.67 18.54 4.51
CA LEU A 183 -22.90 17.29 4.65
C LEU A 183 -23.18 16.57 5.97
N GLU A 184 -24.14 17.07 6.76
CA GLU A 184 -24.54 16.49 8.06
C GLU A 184 -23.37 16.27 9.03
N VAL A 185 -22.36 17.15 9.00
CA VAL A 185 -21.23 17.13 9.93
C VAL A 185 -21.35 18.25 10.96
N LYS A 186 -20.85 17.98 12.17
CA LYS A 186 -21.01 18.90 13.31
C LYS A 186 -19.88 19.91 13.48
N ASP A 187 -18.68 19.59 12.99
CA ASP A 187 -17.49 20.39 13.21
C ASP A 187 -16.43 20.17 12.12
N ARG A 188 -15.37 20.98 12.18
CA ARG A 188 -14.25 20.96 11.24
C ARG A 188 -13.55 19.60 11.20
N PHE A 189 -13.41 18.96 12.35
CA PHE A 189 -12.74 17.67 12.44
C PHE A 189 -13.56 16.58 11.75
N SER A 190 -14.87 16.57 11.96
CA SER A 190 -15.82 15.68 11.31
C SER A 190 -15.88 15.91 9.80
N PHE A 191 -15.83 17.17 9.36
CA PHE A 191 -15.72 17.52 7.94
C PHE A 191 -14.42 17.00 7.31
N ILE A 192 -13.27 17.24 7.94
CA ILE A 192 -11.97 16.79 7.46
C ILE A 192 -11.95 15.26 7.40
N ASN A 193 -12.45 14.58 8.44
CA ASN A 193 -12.54 13.12 8.45
C ASN A 193 -13.48 12.58 7.38
N LEU A 194 -14.63 13.23 7.14
CA LEU A 194 -15.53 12.84 6.05
C LEU A 194 -14.81 12.84 4.69
N LEU A 195 -13.95 13.85 4.46
CA LEU A 195 -13.16 13.97 3.23
C LEU A 195 -11.83 13.21 3.21
N ASN A 196 -11.43 12.64 4.35
CA ASN A 196 -10.17 11.90 4.55
C ASN A 196 -10.38 10.43 4.93
N LYS A 197 -11.63 9.94 4.99
CA LYS A 197 -11.93 8.55 5.36
C LYS A 197 -11.16 7.60 4.43
N LYS A 198 -10.16 6.94 5.04
CA LYS A 198 -9.35 5.81 4.56
C LYS A 198 -10.07 4.48 4.73
#